data_AF-A0A9W4UK98-F1
#
_entry.id   AF-A0A9W4UK98-F1
#
_cell.length_a   1.000
_cell.length_b   1.000
_cell.length_c   1.000
_cell.angle_alpha   90.00
_cell.angle_beta   90.00
_cell.angle_gamma   90.00
#
_symmetry.space_group_name_H-M   'P 1'
#
loop_
_entity.id
_entity.type
_entity.pdbx_description
1 polymer ?
#
loop_
_entity_poly.entity_id
_entity_poly.type
_entity_poly.pdbx_seq_one_letter_code
_entity_poly.pdbx_strand_id
1 'polypeptide(L)'
;MPSVDLAHDLPEEVLANVVSQCERGSLLALCQCSKTLNRLATPYLYSHIRLRKQWSRFGVSAHLLPLTWLLLTSAPHAECVQSLAVQVGKNDCPPVEHFGNDVTAPEGYSPKKPWGVPDGKRLEMRLRGACGEHTKSEEDANELYELIKGGEKEGAIVILLLTRLHNLRTFDFCECIGSCDAMVRALELVSGGSWGRLGGDIDPSTSVDDKTTVSRKSLAIMVSGIEVKLPNNLRHVPAFLKIPTIQSLYAWKPGEFRDVGEEPRDNPFYRLQERSCRTEYVELRRAKLYHTHFDKLMKAFIPGTLKTLVYEVGCTWVCVVVSHPRILKSLRPHYQTLERLELSHEDRYHQFDDDTDHLWPIQFTSFTNLKKLKVAPVYIWGVDGTTMEWKIKDPSLIGMLRDALPPTLDELWITRVNTHGYHPEYISAVLIPALYSLVEHRESFPLLKNLYIAFNSNMGELDWLNDIHAFATFARCYGITLRAKLTDKVGLERGWGWDESVQWETCNQNSGNNFPLIVVAEEKDMHETLMNLGAKVKDRDREDIYHPSVLLIPHVSRCRPTLISNSLLP
;
A
#
# COMPACT_ATOMS: atom_id res chain seq x y z
N MET A 1 -52.34 -13.23 29.07
CA MET A 1 -51.54 -12.00 29.00
C MET A 1 -51.20 -11.75 27.54
N PRO A 2 -51.53 -10.59 26.96
CA PRO A 2 -51.05 -10.28 25.61
C PRO A 2 -49.51 -10.19 25.66
N SER A 3 -48.84 -10.84 24.73
CA SER A 3 -47.39 -10.74 24.57
C SER A 3 -47.06 -9.29 24.26
N VAL A 4 -46.39 -8.61 25.19
CA VAL A 4 -45.81 -7.28 24.96
C VAL A 4 -44.72 -7.47 23.91
N ASP A 5 -45.04 -7.11 22.67
CA ASP A 5 -44.07 -7.10 21.59
C ASP A 5 -43.19 -5.87 21.78
N LEU A 6 -42.10 -6.01 22.55
CA LEU A 6 -41.19 -4.92 22.91
C LEU A 6 -40.68 -4.12 21.68
N ALA A 7 -40.71 -4.71 20.49
CA ALA A 7 -40.34 -4.04 19.25
C ALA A 7 -41.35 -2.95 18.81
N HIS A 8 -42.59 -2.98 19.32
CA HIS A 8 -43.63 -2.01 18.99
C HIS A 8 -43.65 -0.78 19.91
N ASP A 9 -43.05 -0.85 21.10
CA ASP A 9 -43.11 0.22 22.12
C ASP A 9 -41.84 1.08 22.19
N LEU A 10 -40.75 0.70 21.49
CA LEU A 10 -39.51 1.46 21.48
C LEU A 10 -39.48 2.51 20.35
N PRO A 11 -39.04 3.76 20.61
CA PRO A 11 -38.81 4.75 19.56
C PRO A 11 -37.82 4.24 18.51
N GLU A 12 -38.04 4.63 17.26
CA GLU A 12 -37.23 4.18 16.14
C GLU A 12 -35.75 4.56 16.30
N GLU A 13 -35.46 5.71 16.92
CA GLU A 13 -34.11 6.18 17.20
C GLU A 13 -33.37 5.24 18.19
N VAL A 14 -34.11 4.72 19.18
CA VAL A 14 -33.56 3.75 20.14
C VAL A 14 -33.27 2.43 19.45
N LEU A 15 -34.20 1.96 18.61
CA LEU A 15 -34.00 0.75 17.81
C LEU A 15 -32.82 0.91 16.84
N ALA A 16 -32.70 2.06 16.16
CA ALA A 16 -31.59 2.35 15.26
C ALA A 16 -30.25 2.33 15.99
N ASN A 17 -30.19 2.90 17.20
CA ASN A 17 -28.98 2.86 18.03
C ASN A 17 -28.62 1.43 18.44
N VAL A 18 -29.59 0.62 18.88
CA VAL A 18 -29.37 -0.81 19.20
C VAL A 18 -28.87 -1.57 17.98
N VAL A 19 -29.53 -1.40 16.84
CA VAL A 19 -29.16 -2.03 15.56
C VAL A 19 -27.73 -1.64 15.16
N SER A 20 -27.32 -0.38 15.34
CA SER A 20 -25.98 0.10 14.97
C SER A 20 -24.84 -0.58 15.73
N GLN A 21 -25.13 -1.17 16.89
CA GLN A 21 -24.18 -1.86 17.75
C GLN A 21 -24.24 -3.39 17.59
N CYS A 22 -25.18 -3.90 16.77
CA CYS A 22 -25.36 -5.33 16.58
C CYS A 22 -24.28 -5.93 15.68
N GLU A 23 -23.85 -7.14 16.01
CA GLU A 23 -23.00 -7.92 15.13
C GLU A 23 -23.74 -8.36 13.86
N ARG A 24 -22.99 -8.71 12.81
CA ARG A 24 -23.54 -9.11 11.50
C ARG A 24 -24.56 -10.24 11.58
N GLY A 25 -24.32 -11.24 12.44
CA GLY A 25 -25.25 -12.36 12.65
C GLY A 25 -26.60 -11.89 13.20
N SER A 26 -26.56 -10.99 14.19
CA SER A 26 -27.75 -10.36 14.76
C SER A 26 -28.46 -9.47 13.75
N LEU A 27 -27.73 -8.68 12.96
CA LEU A 27 -28.32 -7.86 11.89
C LEU A 27 -29.10 -8.70 10.88
N LEU A 28 -28.58 -9.88 10.50
CA LEU A 28 -29.27 -10.81 9.61
C LEU A 28 -30.58 -11.31 10.22
N ALA A 29 -30.56 -11.69 11.50
CA ALA A 29 -31.75 -12.14 12.21
C ALA A 29 -32.79 -11.01 12.33
N LEU A 30 -32.36 -9.80 12.71
CA LEU A 30 -33.22 -8.62 12.82
C LEU A 30 -33.91 -8.29 11.49
N CYS A 31 -33.20 -8.43 10.37
CA CYS A 31 -33.78 -8.26 9.04
C CYS A 31 -34.95 -9.21 8.73
N GLN A 32 -35.06 -10.33 9.43
CA GLN A 32 -36.12 -11.33 9.26
C GLN A 32 -37.27 -11.16 10.26
N CYS A 33 -37.07 -10.39 11.35
CA CYS A 33 -38.05 -10.25 12.42
C CYS A 33 -39.23 -9.32 12.07
N SER A 34 -38.97 -8.16 11.45
CA SER A 34 -40.03 -7.20 11.09
C SER A 34 -39.60 -6.27 9.95
N LYS A 35 -40.57 -5.61 9.30
CA LYS A 35 -40.28 -4.61 8.25
C LYS A 35 -39.49 -3.41 8.78
N THR A 36 -39.80 -2.95 10.00
CA THR A 36 -39.08 -1.84 10.64
C THR A 36 -37.63 -2.22 10.92
N LEU A 37 -37.40 -3.37 11.54
CA LEU A 37 -36.04 -3.85 11.83
C LEU A 37 -35.27 -4.15 10.54
N ASN A 38 -35.93 -4.67 9.51
CA ASN A 38 -35.33 -4.84 8.19
C ASN A 38 -34.85 -3.50 7.60
N ARG A 39 -35.68 -2.46 7.63
CA ARG A 39 -35.31 -1.13 7.14
C ARG A 39 -34.14 -0.54 7.95
N LEU A 40 -34.13 -0.72 9.27
CA LEU A 40 -33.07 -0.20 10.14
C LEU A 40 -31.76 -0.99 10.01
N ALA A 41 -31.81 -2.31 9.91
CA ALA A 41 -30.62 -3.18 9.89
C ALA A 41 -29.98 -3.29 8.50
N THR A 42 -30.73 -3.13 7.42
CA THR A 42 -30.21 -3.25 6.04
C THR A 42 -29.01 -2.32 5.78
N PRO A 43 -29.04 -1.01 6.11
CA PRO A 43 -27.88 -0.14 5.93
C PRO A 43 -26.61 -0.66 6.60
N TYR A 44 -26.72 -1.15 7.83
CA TYR A 44 -25.58 -1.70 8.57
C TYR A 44 -25.11 -3.03 8.00
N LEU A 45 -26.04 -3.91 7.59
CA LEU A 45 -25.71 -5.21 7.01
C LEU A 45 -24.92 -5.11 5.69
N TYR A 46 -25.25 -4.11 4.86
CA TYR A 46 -24.60 -3.87 3.56
C TYR A 46 -23.48 -2.81 3.60
N SER A 47 -23.30 -2.10 4.71
CA SER A 47 -22.26 -1.07 4.85
C SER A 47 -20.85 -1.59 4.61
N HIS A 48 -20.54 -2.78 5.10
CA HIS A 48 -19.24 -3.42 4.99
C HIS A 48 -19.38 -4.82 4.38
N ILE A 49 -18.96 -4.98 3.14
CA ILE A 49 -19.02 -6.23 2.40
C ILE A 49 -17.62 -6.83 2.32
N ARG A 50 -17.47 -8.08 2.76
CA ARG A 50 -16.23 -8.84 2.65
C ARG A 50 -16.49 -10.11 1.84
N LEU A 51 -15.95 -10.15 0.63
CA LEU A 51 -15.93 -11.31 -0.23
C LEU A 51 -14.61 -12.04 -0.01
N ARG A 52 -14.64 -13.18 0.68
CA ARG A 52 -13.47 -14.03 0.86
C ARG A 52 -13.58 -15.24 -0.07
N LYS A 53 -12.57 -15.47 -0.91
CA LYS A 53 -12.40 -16.75 -1.60
C LYS A 53 -12.20 -17.81 -0.53
N GLN A 54 -13.11 -18.76 -0.47
CA GLN A 54 -12.78 -20.08 0.09
C GLN A 54 -12.21 -20.90 -1.06
N TRP A 55 -11.01 -21.48 -0.92
CA TRP A 55 -10.43 -22.39 -1.94
C TRP A 55 -11.21 -23.70 -2.13
N SER A 56 -12.40 -23.81 -1.53
CA SER A 56 -13.42 -24.73 -2.03
C SER A 56 -13.59 -24.55 -3.55
N ARG A 57 -13.95 -25.63 -4.25
CA ARG A 57 -14.02 -25.80 -5.73
C ARG A 57 -14.73 -24.70 -6.54
N PHE A 58 -15.26 -23.65 -5.92
CA PHE A 58 -16.15 -22.65 -6.52
C PHE A 58 -15.59 -21.21 -6.61
N GLY A 59 -14.40 -20.89 -6.07
CA GLY A 59 -13.78 -19.56 -6.24
C GLY A 59 -14.55 -18.38 -5.58
N VAL A 60 -14.10 -17.13 -5.79
CA VAL A 60 -14.76 -15.90 -5.27
C VAL A 60 -16.16 -15.73 -5.90
N SER A 61 -16.32 -16.27 -7.11
CA SER A 61 -17.51 -16.16 -7.94
C SER A 61 -18.81 -16.63 -7.27
N ALA A 62 -18.75 -17.55 -6.29
CA ALA A 62 -19.93 -18.07 -5.60
C ALA A 62 -20.81 -16.95 -5.00
N HIS A 63 -20.18 -15.87 -4.52
CA HIS A 63 -20.89 -14.73 -3.93
C HIS A 63 -20.75 -13.45 -4.76
N LEU A 64 -19.71 -13.32 -5.59
CA LEU A 64 -19.52 -12.11 -6.41
C LEU A 64 -20.64 -11.91 -7.43
N LEU A 65 -21.02 -12.95 -8.19
CA LEU A 65 -22.05 -12.79 -9.23
C LEU A 65 -23.44 -12.47 -8.63
N PRO A 66 -23.94 -13.20 -7.61
CA PRO A 66 -25.22 -12.87 -6.99
C PRO A 66 -25.22 -11.50 -6.33
N LEU A 67 -24.12 -11.11 -5.68
CA LEU A 67 -23.99 -9.77 -5.09
C LEU A 67 -24.00 -8.69 -6.16
N THR A 68 -23.23 -8.87 -7.23
CA THR A 68 -23.17 -7.90 -8.32
C THR A 68 -24.55 -7.73 -8.95
N TRP A 69 -25.27 -8.83 -9.17
CA TRP A 69 -26.65 -8.78 -9.65
C TRP A 69 -27.59 -8.01 -8.71
N LEU A 70 -27.53 -8.29 -7.40
CA LEU A 70 -28.34 -7.58 -6.40
C LEU A 70 -28.07 -6.08 -6.44
N LEU A 71 -26.80 -5.67 -6.43
CA LEU A 71 -26.41 -4.26 -6.36
C LEU A 71 -26.63 -3.53 -7.69
N LEU A 72 -26.59 -4.23 -8.84
CA LEU A 72 -27.01 -3.68 -10.12
C LEU A 72 -28.53 -3.50 -10.24
N THR A 73 -29.32 -4.31 -9.52
CA THR A 73 -30.79 -4.29 -9.61
C THR A 73 -31.46 -3.56 -8.45
N SER A 74 -30.71 -3.18 -7.42
CA SER A 74 -31.24 -2.53 -6.23
C SER A 74 -30.35 -1.37 -5.77
N ALA A 75 -30.67 -0.16 -6.25
CA ALA A 75 -29.99 1.07 -5.86
C ALA A 75 -29.95 1.31 -4.34
N PRO A 76 -31.04 1.07 -3.56
CA PRO A 76 -30.98 1.24 -2.10
C PRO A 76 -29.90 0.38 -1.42
N HIS A 77 -29.67 -0.85 -1.91
CA HIS A 77 -28.60 -1.69 -1.38
C HIS A 77 -27.22 -1.18 -1.79
N ALA A 78 -27.04 -0.75 -3.04
CA ALA A 78 -25.77 -0.20 -3.54
C ALA A 78 -25.38 1.08 -2.79
N GLU A 79 -26.34 1.94 -2.47
CA GLU A 79 -26.14 3.16 -1.69
C GLU A 79 -25.68 2.90 -0.25
N CYS A 80 -26.01 1.73 0.32
CA CYS A 80 -25.58 1.38 1.67
C CYS A 80 -24.09 1.06 1.75
N VAL A 81 -23.46 0.62 0.65
CA VAL A 81 -22.09 0.10 0.66
C VAL A 81 -21.06 1.22 0.86
N GLN A 82 -20.31 1.14 1.95
CA GLN A 82 -19.23 2.07 2.29
C GLN A 82 -17.85 1.41 2.23
N SER A 83 -17.79 0.08 2.34
CA SER A 83 -16.57 -0.69 2.29
C SER A 83 -16.78 -1.99 1.53
N LEU A 84 -15.88 -2.28 0.60
CA LEU A 84 -15.85 -3.53 -0.14
C LEU A 84 -14.44 -4.12 -0.05
N ALA A 85 -14.32 -5.31 0.52
CA ALA A 85 -13.09 -6.09 0.50
C ALA A 85 -13.29 -7.34 -0.35
N VAL A 86 -12.38 -7.60 -1.28
CA VAL A 86 -12.36 -8.78 -2.14
C VAL A 86 -11.01 -9.47 -1.96
N GLN A 87 -11.01 -10.52 -1.14
CA GLN A 87 -9.82 -11.14 -0.55
C GLN A 87 -9.77 -12.64 -0.84
N VAL A 88 -8.59 -13.24 -0.70
CA VAL A 88 -8.42 -14.70 -0.64
C VAL A 88 -8.12 -15.15 0.79
N GLY A 89 -8.67 -16.29 1.19
CA GLY A 89 -8.38 -16.89 2.49
C GLY A 89 -6.87 -17.08 2.70
N LYS A 90 -6.39 -16.78 3.91
CA LYS A 90 -4.95 -16.87 4.27
C LYS A 90 -4.36 -18.27 4.08
N ASN A 91 -5.15 -19.30 4.36
CA ASN A 91 -4.74 -20.71 4.31
C ASN A 91 -5.05 -21.38 2.97
N ASP A 92 -5.65 -20.60 2.08
CA ASP A 92 -6.35 -21.12 0.93
C ASP A 92 -5.46 -21.07 -0.32
N CYS A 93 -4.32 -20.37 -0.30
CA CYS A 93 -3.43 -20.36 -1.44
C CYS A 93 -2.42 -21.52 -1.36
N PRO A 94 -2.42 -22.48 -2.31
CA PRO A 94 -1.40 -23.49 -2.38
C PRO A 94 -0.03 -22.83 -2.64
N PRO A 95 1.07 -23.43 -2.16
CA PRO A 95 2.41 -22.97 -2.47
C PRO A 95 2.59 -22.89 -3.99
N VAL A 96 3.02 -21.73 -4.48
CA VAL A 96 3.18 -21.45 -5.93
C VAL A 96 4.31 -22.27 -6.56
N GLU A 97 5.06 -23.04 -5.76
CA GLU A 97 6.16 -23.91 -6.19
C GLU A 97 5.76 -24.98 -7.23
N HIS A 98 4.49 -25.09 -7.59
CA HIS A 98 4.01 -26.00 -8.64
C HIS A 98 3.54 -25.30 -9.92
N PHE A 99 3.42 -23.98 -10.00
CA PHE A 99 3.03 -23.29 -11.25
C PHE A 99 4.22 -23.13 -12.21
N GLY A 100 4.88 -24.23 -12.54
CA GLY A 100 5.50 -24.35 -13.86
C GLY A 100 4.43 -24.15 -14.92
N ASN A 101 4.81 -23.61 -16.08
CA ASN A 101 3.92 -23.20 -17.19
C ASN A 101 3.00 -24.32 -17.76
N ASP A 102 2.95 -25.51 -17.15
CA ASP A 102 2.27 -26.72 -17.61
C ASP A 102 1.35 -27.36 -16.55
N VAL A 103 0.90 -26.63 -15.53
CA VAL A 103 -0.16 -27.15 -14.66
C VAL A 103 -1.52 -26.97 -15.34
N THR A 104 -1.92 -28.00 -16.09
CA THR A 104 -3.33 -28.27 -16.34
C THR A 104 -4.06 -28.19 -15.00
N ALA A 105 -5.11 -27.36 -14.93
CA ALA A 105 -5.89 -27.16 -13.71
C ALA A 105 -6.21 -28.52 -13.09
N PRO A 106 -5.96 -28.73 -11.78
CA PRO A 106 -6.07 -30.05 -11.16
C PRO A 106 -7.42 -30.70 -11.50
N GLU A 107 -7.38 -31.96 -11.95
CA GLU A 107 -8.55 -32.75 -12.31
C GLU A 107 -9.60 -32.65 -11.20
N GLY A 108 -10.75 -32.01 -11.49
CA GLY A 108 -11.79 -31.74 -10.50
C GLY A 108 -12.11 -30.26 -10.25
N TYR A 109 -11.49 -29.31 -10.96
CA TYR A 109 -12.01 -27.95 -11.08
C TYR A 109 -13.36 -28.00 -11.81
N SER A 110 -14.46 -27.91 -11.08
CA SER A 110 -15.77 -27.77 -11.70
C SER A 110 -15.79 -26.49 -12.52
N PRO A 111 -16.33 -26.50 -13.77
CA PRO A 111 -16.46 -25.29 -14.56
C PRO A 111 -17.18 -24.23 -13.71
N LYS A 112 -16.62 -23.01 -13.71
CA LYS A 112 -17.22 -21.88 -12.98
C LYS A 112 -18.68 -21.76 -13.41
N LYS A 113 -19.60 -21.69 -12.45
CA LYS A 113 -21.01 -21.54 -12.78
C LYS A 113 -21.21 -20.18 -13.46
N PRO A 114 -21.92 -20.11 -14.60
CA PRO A 114 -22.31 -18.83 -15.19
C PRO A 114 -23.20 -18.06 -14.21
N TRP A 115 -23.51 -16.81 -14.54
CA TRP A 115 -24.49 -16.01 -13.81
C TRP A 115 -25.71 -16.84 -13.43
N GLY A 116 -25.94 -17.06 -12.12
CA GLY A 116 -26.95 -17.98 -11.59
C GLY A 116 -28.40 -17.48 -11.71
N VAL A 117 -28.73 -16.75 -12.80
CA VAL A 117 -30.02 -16.08 -13.00
C VAL A 117 -30.92 -16.94 -13.90
N PRO A 118 -32.19 -17.19 -13.53
CA PRO A 118 -33.09 -18.04 -14.32
C PRO A 118 -33.44 -17.50 -15.72
N ASP A 119 -33.31 -16.19 -15.94
CA ASP A 119 -33.69 -15.50 -17.18
C ASP A 119 -32.46 -14.82 -17.83
N GLY A 120 -31.87 -15.51 -18.81
CA GLY A 120 -30.70 -15.05 -19.55
C GLY A 120 -30.93 -13.74 -20.33
N LYS A 121 -32.15 -13.50 -20.84
CA LYS A 121 -32.45 -12.28 -21.61
C LYS A 121 -32.50 -11.05 -20.71
N ARG A 122 -33.15 -11.18 -19.54
CA ARG A 122 -33.19 -10.10 -18.55
C ARG A 122 -31.80 -9.78 -18.01
N LEU A 123 -30.99 -10.81 -17.77
CA LEU A 123 -29.60 -10.64 -17.36
C LEU A 123 -28.80 -9.87 -18.42
N GLU A 124 -28.82 -10.33 -19.67
CA GLU A 124 -28.09 -9.69 -20.77
C GLU A 124 -28.48 -8.21 -20.92
N MET A 125 -29.78 -7.92 -20.97
CA MET A 125 -30.29 -6.55 -21.07
C MET A 125 -29.77 -5.66 -19.94
N ARG A 126 -29.75 -6.17 -18.71
CA ARG A 126 -29.27 -5.42 -17.54
C ARG A 126 -27.76 -5.21 -17.54
N LEU A 127 -26.98 -6.23 -17.92
CA LEU A 127 -25.53 -6.10 -18.03
C LEU A 127 -25.14 -5.12 -19.14
N ARG A 128 -25.75 -5.22 -20.32
CA ARG A 128 -25.51 -4.27 -21.43
C ARG A 128 -25.89 -2.84 -21.05
N GLY A 129 -27.04 -2.66 -20.40
CA GLY A 129 -27.45 -1.35 -19.88
C GLY A 129 -26.44 -0.78 -18.89
N ALA A 130 -25.98 -1.58 -17.92
CA ALA A 130 -24.97 -1.16 -16.96
C ALA A 130 -23.62 -0.83 -17.61
N CYS A 131 -23.17 -1.58 -18.62
CA CYS A 131 -21.98 -1.24 -19.38
C CYS A 131 -22.13 0.10 -20.11
N GLY A 132 -23.24 0.28 -20.84
CA GLY A 132 -23.51 1.49 -21.62
C GLY A 132 -23.65 2.76 -20.78
N GLU A 133 -24.10 2.65 -19.53
CA GLU A 133 -24.18 3.78 -18.59
C GLU A 133 -22.81 4.32 -18.16
N HIS A 134 -21.76 3.51 -18.25
CA HIS A 134 -20.47 3.81 -17.62
C HIS A 134 -19.27 3.87 -18.56
N THR A 135 -19.41 3.48 -19.83
CA THR A 135 -18.37 3.60 -20.85
C THR A 135 -18.52 4.87 -21.70
N LYS A 136 -17.54 5.16 -22.57
CA LYS A 136 -17.58 6.33 -23.47
C LYS A 136 -18.40 6.09 -24.75
N SER A 137 -18.33 4.88 -25.28
CA SER A 137 -18.92 4.48 -26.55
C SER A 137 -19.68 3.16 -26.44
N GLU A 138 -20.49 2.87 -27.45
CA GLU A 138 -21.16 1.58 -27.60
C GLU A 138 -20.16 0.43 -27.83
N GLU A 139 -19.05 0.70 -28.52
CA GLU A 139 -17.95 -0.25 -28.72
C GLU A 139 -17.30 -0.65 -27.38
N ASP A 140 -16.98 0.35 -26.54
CA ASP A 140 -16.45 0.11 -25.20
C ASP A 140 -17.46 -0.64 -24.33
N ALA A 141 -18.75 -0.32 -24.44
CA ALA A 141 -19.83 -0.98 -23.70
C ALA A 141 -19.93 -2.46 -24.10
N ASN A 142 -19.86 -2.74 -25.39
CA ASN A 142 -19.87 -4.09 -25.94
C ASN A 142 -18.62 -4.86 -25.51
N GLU A 143 -17.44 -4.25 -25.55
CA GLU A 143 -16.21 -4.89 -25.08
C GLU A 143 -16.29 -5.22 -23.59
N LEU A 144 -16.74 -4.29 -22.74
CA LEU A 144 -16.93 -4.54 -21.32
C LEU A 144 -17.95 -5.67 -21.07
N TYR A 145 -19.05 -5.69 -21.83
CA TYR A 145 -20.03 -6.78 -21.79
C TYR A 145 -19.39 -8.13 -22.14
N GLU A 146 -18.59 -8.18 -23.20
CA GLU A 146 -17.87 -9.40 -23.62
C GLU A 146 -16.89 -9.90 -22.54
N LEU A 147 -16.29 -8.99 -21.75
CA LEU A 147 -15.47 -9.37 -20.60
C LEU A 147 -16.28 -10.05 -19.50
N ILE A 148 -17.50 -9.58 -19.21
CA ILE A 148 -18.27 -10.00 -18.02
C ILE A 148 -19.36 -11.04 -18.29
N LYS A 149 -19.83 -11.20 -19.54
CA LYS A 149 -21.00 -12.02 -19.87
C LYS A 149 -20.88 -13.48 -19.42
N GLY A 150 -19.66 -14.02 -19.41
CA GLY A 150 -19.39 -15.39 -18.97
C GLY A 150 -19.33 -15.55 -17.45
N GLY A 151 -19.21 -14.46 -16.68
CA GLY A 151 -19.04 -14.53 -15.23
C GLY A 151 -17.63 -14.95 -14.76
N GLU A 152 -16.71 -15.19 -15.70
CA GLU A 152 -15.39 -15.79 -15.41
C GLU A 152 -14.33 -14.76 -15.03
N LYS A 153 -14.38 -13.57 -15.64
CA LYS A 153 -13.44 -12.46 -15.45
C LYS A 153 -13.84 -11.61 -14.26
N GLU A 154 -13.72 -12.19 -13.07
CA GLU A 154 -14.13 -11.61 -11.79
C GLU A 154 -13.60 -10.19 -11.57
N GLY A 155 -12.35 -9.89 -11.96
CA GLY A 155 -11.79 -8.54 -11.90
C GLY A 155 -12.61 -7.51 -12.68
N ALA A 156 -13.05 -7.82 -13.90
CA ALA A 156 -13.90 -6.94 -14.70
C ALA A 156 -15.30 -6.75 -14.08
N ILE A 157 -15.83 -7.80 -13.44
CA ILE A 157 -17.12 -7.77 -12.74
C ILE A 157 -17.04 -6.88 -11.51
N VAL A 158 -15.93 -6.95 -10.76
CA VAL A 158 -15.67 -6.04 -9.64
C VAL A 158 -15.61 -4.60 -10.14
N ILE A 159 -14.94 -4.31 -11.26
CA ILE A 159 -14.93 -2.95 -11.83
C ILE A 159 -16.34 -2.47 -12.17
N LEU A 160 -17.16 -3.29 -12.83
CA LEU A 160 -18.56 -2.94 -13.10
C LEU A 160 -19.34 -2.71 -11.79
N LEU A 161 -19.09 -3.51 -10.76
CA LEU A 161 -19.73 -3.31 -9.47
C LEU A 161 -19.36 -1.96 -8.86
N LEU A 162 -18.06 -1.59 -8.88
CA LEU A 162 -17.57 -0.32 -8.33
C LEU A 162 -18.27 0.90 -8.93
N THR A 163 -18.70 0.84 -10.20
CA THR A 163 -19.39 1.98 -10.83
C THR A 163 -20.74 2.32 -10.19
N ARG A 164 -21.35 1.38 -9.46
CA ARG A 164 -22.62 1.54 -8.72
C ARG A 164 -22.46 1.95 -7.26
N LEU A 165 -21.26 1.84 -6.69
CA LEU A 165 -21.05 2.06 -5.26
C LEU A 165 -20.71 3.51 -4.96
N HIS A 166 -21.69 4.41 -5.10
CA HIS A 166 -21.46 5.86 -4.98
C HIS A 166 -21.04 6.33 -3.57
N ASN A 167 -21.33 5.53 -2.54
CA ASN A 167 -20.97 5.81 -1.15
C ASN A 167 -19.70 5.07 -0.69
N LEU A 168 -19.01 4.37 -1.60
CA LEU A 168 -17.82 3.60 -1.29
C LEU A 168 -16.70 4.52 -0.80
N ARG A 169 -16.15 4.22 0.38
CA ARG A 169 -15.04 4.94 1.01
C ARG A 169 -13.77 4.11 1.04
N THR A 170 -13.90 2.80 1.12
CA THR A 170 -12.75 1.88 1.20
C THR A 170 -12.96 0.73 0.23
N PHE A 171 -11.94 0.46 -0.58
CA PHE A 171 -11.91 -0.70 -1.46
C PHE A 171 -10.61 -1.47 -1.24
N ASP A 172 -10.73 -2.70 -0.73
CA ASP A 172 -9.60 -3.55 -0.43
C ASP A 172 -9.56 -4.74 -1.39
N PHE A 173 -8.60 -4.72 -2.30
CA PHE A 173 -8.45 -5.67 -3.38
C PHE A 173 -7.19 -6.51 -3.18
N CYS A 174 -7.38 -7.83 -3.13
CA CYS A 174 -6.29 -8.79 -3.18
C CYS A 174 -6.18 -9.39 -4.58
N GLU A 175 -5.00 -9.32 -5.16
CA GLU A 175 -4.67 -9.83 -6.48
C GLU A 175 -4.57 -11.35 -6.49
N CYS A 176 -5.65 -11.97 -6.97
CA CYS A 176 -5.84 -13.42 -7.09
C CYS A 176 -7.15 -13.80 -7.81
N ILE A 177 -7.76 -12.78 -8.41
CA ILE A 177 -9.14 -12.75 -8.87
C ILE A 177 -9.09 -12.66 -10.40
N GLY A 178 -8.79 -13.80 -11.03
CA GLY A 178 -8.77 -13.92 -12.48
C GLY A 178 -7.62 -13.20 -13.18
N SER A 179 -7.73 -13.04 -14.50
CA SER A 179 -6.75 -12.35 -15.33
C SER A 179 -6.68 -10.86 -14.96
N CYS A 180 -5.52 -10.41 -14.46
CA CYS A 180 -5.25 -9.00 -14.15
C CYS A 180 -5.59 -8.06 -15.32
N ASP A 181 -5.38 -8.56 -16.54
CA ASP A 181 -5.61 -7.80 -17.78
C ASP A 181 -7.08 -7.45 -17.97
N ALA A 182 -8.00 -8.34 -17.59
CA ALA A 182 -9.43 -8.08 -17.70
C ALA A 182 -9.87 -6.96 -16.77
N MET A 183 -9.31 -6.90 -15.56
CA MET A 183 -9.60 -5.83 -14.60
C MET A 183 -9.06 -4.49 -15.08
N VAL A 184 -7.77 -4.47 -15.46
CA VAL A 184 -7.10 -3.27 -15.97
C VAL A 184 -7.85 -2.74 -17.19
N ARG A 185 -8.21 -3.63 -18.13
CA ARG A 185 -8.97 -3.25 -19.32
C ARG A 185 -10.36 -2.74 -18.98
N ALA A 186 -11.11 -3.42 -18.11
CA ALA A 186 -12.42 -2.95 -17.67
C ALA A 186 -12.34 -1.56 -17.02
N LEU A 187 -11.29 -1.31 -16.22
CA LEU A 187 -11.06 -0.02 -15.59
C LEU A 187 -10.77 1.05 -16.65
N GLU A 188 -9.94 0.76 -17.65
CA GLU A 188 -9.70 1.67 -18.79
C GLU A 188 -11.00 2.03 -19.51
N LEU A 189 -11.86 1.06 -19.81
CA LEU A 189 -13.15 1.26 -20.50
C LEU A 189 -14.10 2.15 -19.70
N VAL A 190 -14.19 1.97 -18.37
CA VAL A 190 -15.11 2.77 -17.53
C VAL A 190 -14.54 4.12 -17.10
N SER A 191 -13.21 4.23 -16.97
CA SER A 191 -12.54 5.47 -16.54
C SER A 191 -12.79 6.63 -17.51
N GLY A 192 -13.03 6.31 -18.78
CA GLY A 192 -13.40 7.31 -19.77
C GLY A 192 -14.85 7.81 -19.69
N GLY A 193 -15.79 7.01 -19.21
CA GLY A 193 -17.21 7.30 -19.35
C GLY A 193 -17.77 8.23 -18.28
N SER A 194 -18.86 7.83 -17.63
CA SER A 194 -19.52 8.58 -16.56
C SER A 194 -18.57 8.97 -15.40
N TRP A 195 -17.55 8.15 -15.12
CA TRP A 195 -16.52 8.49 -14.15
C TRP A 195 -15.73 9.73 -14.57
N GLY A 196 -15.22 9.78 -15.81
CA GLY A 196 -14.49 10.94 -16.33
C GLY A 196 -15.30 12.23 -16.29
N ARG A 197 -16.61 12.19 -16.61
CA ARG A 197 -17.48 13.38 -16.60
C ARG A 197 -17.69 13.98 -15.20
N LEU A 198 -17.60 13.18 -14.15
CA LEU A 198 -17.72 13.63 -12.76
C LEU A 198 -16.41 14.20 -12.19
N GLY A 199 -15.29 13.98 -12.87
CA GLY A 199 -13.97 14.53 -12.52
C GLY A 199 -13.76 15.99 -12.92
N GLY A 200 -14.67 16.57 -13.71
CA GLY A 200 -14.63 17.98 -14.09
C GLY A 200 -13.64 18.27 -15.22
N ASP A 201 -14.13 18.15 -16.45
CA ASP A 201 -13.93 19.21 -17.44
C ASP A 201 -14.92 20.34 -17.08
N ILE A 202 -14.65 21.04 -15.98
CA ILE A 202 -15.27 22.35 -15.77
C ILE A 202 -14.42 23.29 -16.61
N ASP A 203 -14.89 23.58 -17.82
CA ASP A 203 -14.46 24.76 -18.54
C ASP A 203 -14.68 25.96 -17.61
N PRO A 204 -13.64 26.71 -17.20
CA PRO A 204 -13.79 27.83 -16.26
C PRO A 204 -14.71 28.94 -16.79
N SER A 205 -15.16 28.84 -18.05
CA SER A 205 -16.06 29.81 -18.69
C SER A 205 -17.56 29.47 -18.63
N THR A 206 -17.96 28.26 -18.21
CA THR A 206 -19.39 27.90 -18.15
C THR A 206 -19.93 27.91 -16.73
N SER A 207 -20.36 29.09 -16.29
CA SER A 207 -21.21 29.27 -15.11
C SER A 207 -22.60 28.70 -15.40
N VAL A 208 -22.85 27.44 -15.05
CA VAL A 208 -24.21 26.90 -14.97
C VAL A 208 -24.46 26.39 -13.56
N ASP A 209 -25.49 26.98 -12.94
CA ASP A 209 -26.09 26.66 -11.65
C ASP A 209 -26.62 25.21 -11.58
N ASP A 210 -25.74 24.21 -11.61
CA ASP A 210 -26.15 22.84 -11.31
C ASP A 210 -25.78 22.46 -9.88
N LYS A 211 -26.75 22.68 -8.98
CA LYS A 211 -26.74 22.31 -7.55
C LYS A 211 -26.71 20.79 -7.30
N THR A 212 -26.39 19.98 -8.30
CA THR A 212 -26.31 18.52 -8.21
C THR A 212 -24.88 17.98 -8.35
N THR A 213 -23.86 18.77 -8.00
CA THR A 213 -22.53 18.23 -7.69
C THR A 213 -22.62 17.40 -6.40
N VAL A 214 -23.10 16.17 -6.55
CA VAL A 214 -23.01 15.13 -5.52
C VAL A 214 -21.54 15.04 -5.16
N SER A 215 -21.18 15.62 -4.01
CA SER A 215 -19.86 15.51 -3.42
C SER A 215 -19.57 14.02 -3.23
N ARG A 216 -18.92 13.40 -4.21
CA ARG A 216 -18.51 12.01 -4.08
C ARG A 216 -17.48 11.95 -2.97
N LYS A 217 -17.75 11.07 -2.01
CA LYS A 217 -16.89 10.83 -0.87
C LYS A 217 -15.53 10.35 -1.38
N SER A 218 -14.49 10.74 -0.66
CA SER A 218 -13.14 10.23 -0.89
C SER A 218 -13.12 8.69 -0.83
N LEU A 219 -12.41 8.09 -1.78
CA LEU A 219 -12.15 6.67 -1.86
C LEU A 219 -10.68 6.37 -1.53
N ALA A 220 -10.47 5.49 -0.55
CA ALA A 220 -9.19 4.86 -0.27
C ALA A 220 -9.16 3.45 -0.87
N ILE A 221 -8.09 3.11 -1.59
CA ILE A 221 -7.93 1.81 -2.25
C ILE A 221 -6.69 1.11 -1.71
N MET A 222 -6.84 -0.14 -1.32
CA MET A 222 -5.74 -1.05 -1.00
C MET A 222 -5.61 -2.10 -2.10
N VAL A 223 -4.38 -2.26 -2.59
CA VAL A 223 -3.99 -3.30 -3.54
C VAL A 223 -2.95 -4.18 -2.88
N SER A 224 -3.35 -5.39 -2.56
CA SER A 224 -2.47 -6.45 -2.08
C SER A 224 -2.45 -7.59 -3.08
N GLY A 225 -1.63 -8.60 -2.82
CA GLY A 225 -1.70 -9.87 -3.51
C GLY A 225 -1.20 -10.96 -2.59
N ILE A 226 -1.32 -12.19 -3.06
CA ILE A 226 -1.18 -13.35 -2.19
C ILE A 226 0.28 -13.78 -2.05
N GLU A 227 1.11 -13.46 -3.04
CA GLU A 227 2.39 -14.13 -3.14
C GLU A 227 3.40 -13.65 -2.08
N VAL A 228 3.91 -14.64 -1.36
CA VAL A 228 4.90 -14.43 -0.30
C VAL A 228 6.24 -14.00 -0.89
N LYS A 229 6.67 -14.65 -1.98
CA LYS A 229 7.99 -14.42 -2.56
C LYS A 229 7.96 -13.35 -3.65
N LEU A 230 7.02 -13.44 -4.58
CA LEU A 230 6.99 -12.63 -5.80
C LEU A 230 6.24 -11.31 -5.62
N PRO A 231 6.52 -10.31 -6.47
CA PRO A 231 5.81 -9.06 -6.44
C PRO A 231 4.40 -9.25 -6.98
N ASN A 232 3.49 -8.43 -6.50
CA ASN A 232 2.14 -8.30 -7.05
C ASN A 232 2.19 -7.56 -8.39
N ASN A 233 1.27 -7.87 -9.29
CA ASN A 233 1.20 -7.28 -10.61
C ASN A 233 1.06 -5.77 -10.50
N LEU A 234 2.11 -5.12 -11.00
CA LEU A 234 2.25 -3.70 -10.91
C LEU A 234 1.16 -2.94 -11.70
N ARG A 235 0.53 -3.56 -12.70
CA ARG A 235 -0.46 -2.92 -13.60
C ARG A 235 -1.69 -2.37 -12.88
N HIS A 236 -2.00 -2.85 -11.68
CA HIS A 236 -3.13 -2.36 -10.89
C HIS A 236 -2.94 -0.93 -10.38
N VAL A 237 -1.72 -0.56 -9.98
CA VAL A 237 -1.39 0.78 -9.47
C VAL A 237 -1.80 1.88 -10.45
N PRO A 238 -1.29 1.93 -11.70
CA PRO A 238 -1.68 2.96 -12.66
C PRO A 238 -3.15 2.84 -13.10
N ALA A 239 -3.75 1.65 -13.06
CA ALA A 239 -5.16 1.50 -13.36
C ALA A 239 -6.02 2.23 -12.32
N PHE A 240 -5.85 1.95 -11.03
CA PHE A 240 -6.66 2.57 -9.98
C PHE A 240 -6.50 4.09 -9.86
N LEU A 241 -5.36 4.65 -10.28
CA LEU A 241 -5.17 6.10 -10.30
C LEU A 241 -6.03 6.82 -11.34
N LYS A 242 -6.64 6.09 -12.29
CA LYS A 242 -7.63 6.62 -13.23
C LYS A 242 -9.03 6.78 -12.62
N ILE A 243 -9.24 6.31 -11.39
CA ILE A 243 -10.51 6.50 -10.67
C ILE A 243 -10.59 7.95 -10.17
N PRO A 244 -11.56 8.76 -10.62
CA PRO A 244 -11.58 10.20 -10.31
C PRO A 244 -11.74 10.54 -8.83
N THR A 245 -12.34 9.63 -8.04
CA THR A 245 -12.65 9.84 -6.63
C THR A 245 -11.59 9.30 -5.67
N ILE A 246 -10.50 8.74 -6.20
CA ILE A 246 -9.45 8.17 -5.35
C ILE A 246 -8.67 9.29 -4.64
N GLN A 247 -8.71 9.31 -3.31
CA GLN A 247 -7.90 10.19 -2.48
C GLN A 247 -6.64 9.50 -1.99
N SER A 248 -6.70 8.19 -1.75
CA SER A 248 -5.58 7.43 -1.18
C SER A 248 -5.40 6.08 -1.85
N LEU A 249 -4.16 5.76 -2.21
CA LEU A 249 -3.76 4.47 -2.76
C LEU A 249 -2.71 3.83 -1.86
N TYR A 250 -3.00 2.60 -1.43
CA TYR A 250 -2.09 1.74 -0.68
C TYR A 250 -1.80 0.53 -1.56
N ALA A 251 -0.52 0.17 -1.67
CA ALA A 251 -0.11 -1.00 -2.41
C ALA A 251 0.97 -1.79 -1.66
N TRP A 252 0.75 -3.09 -1.52
CA TRP A 252 1.73 -4.02 -0.97
C TRP A 252 2.47 -4.74 -2.08
N LYS A 253 3.81 -4.75 -2.01
CA LYS A 253 4.71 -5.42 -2.95
C LYS A 253 4.39 -5.22 -4.45
N PRO A 254 3.98 -4.03 -4.93
CA PRO A 254 3.78 -3.86 -6.36
C PRO A 254 5.14 -3.90 -7.07
N GLY A 255 5.30 -4.72 -8.10
CA GLY A 255 6.56 -4.82 -8.83
C GLY A 255 6.50 -5.71 -10.07
N GLU A 256 7.57 -5.67 -10.86
CA GLU A 256 7.68 -6.47 -12.08
C GLU A 256 8.54 -7.71 -11.83
N PHE A 257 8.11 -8.87 -12.30
CA PHE A 257 8.80 -10.14 -12.00
C PHE A 257 10.12 -10.32 -12.76
N ARG A 258 10.35 -9.60 -13.87
CA ARG A 258 11.56 -9.75 -14.70
C ARG A 258 11.97 -8.44 -15.36
N ASP A 259 13.28 -8.25 -15.50
CA ASP A 259 13.89 -7.30 -16.42
C ASP A 259 13.74 -7.82 -17.85
N VAL A 260 12.58 -7.57 -18.47
CA VAL A 260 12.27 -8.04 -19.82
C VAL A 260 12.72 -7.00 -20.85
N GLY A 261 14.02 -6.68 -20.92
CA GLY A 261 14.60 -5.88 -22.01
C GLY A 261 13.77 -4.64 -22.41
N GLU A 262 13.37 -4.55 -23.69
CA GLU A 262 12.48 -3.49 -24.18
C GLU A 262 11.08 -3.61 -23.57
N GLU A 263 10.73 -2.68 -22.67
CA GLU A 263 9.42 -2.63 -22.02
C GLU A 263 8.28 -2.58 -23.06
N PRO A 264 7.23 -3.41 -22.89
CA PRO A 264 6.07 -3.34 -23.76
C PRO A 264 5.45 -1.93 -23.70
N ARG A 265 5.31 -1.28 -24.86
CA ARG A 265 4.59 0.01 -24.98
C ARG A 265 3.17 -0.03 -24.43
N ASP A 266 2.62 -1.24 -24.25
CA ASP A 266 1.31 -1.52 -23.66
C ASP A 266 1.26 -1.53 -22.12
N ASN A 267 2.38 -1.22 -21.45
CA ASN A 267 2.38 -1.11 -19.99
C ASN A 267 1.47 0.07 -19.54
N PRO A 268 0.51 -0.15 -18.63
CA PRO A 268 -0.43 0.88 -18.19
C PRO A 268 0.17 2.17 -17.62
N PHE A 269 1.41 2.20 -17.13
CA PHE A 269 2.07 3.46 -16.72
C PHE A 269 2.23 4.43 -17.89
N TYR A 270 2.53 3.94 -19.09
CA TYR A 270 2.67 4.79 -20.28
C TYR A 270 1.34 5.38 -20.73
N ARG A 271 0.22 4.82 -20.25
CA ARG A 271 -1.15 5.29 -20.49
C ARG A 271 -1.67 6.21 -19.39
N LEU A 272 -0.85 6.54 -18.37
CA LEU A 272 -1.18 7.60 -17.43
C LEU A 272 -1.00 8.95 -18.12
N GLN A 273 -2.06 9.75 -18.14
CA GLN A 273 -1.98 11.12 -18.61
C GLN A 273 -1.26 11.96 -17.57
N GLU A 274 -0.29 12.77 -18.01
CA GLU A 274 0.42 13.69 -17.12
C GLU A 274 -0.56 14.68 -16.47
N ARG A 275 -0.36 14.96 -15.18
CA ARG A 275 -1.17 15.91 -14.40
C ARG A 275 -2.68 15.65 -14.46
N SER A 276 -3.07 14.39 -14.46
CA SER A 276 -4.49 13.98 -14.45
C SER A 276 -4.96 13.47 -13.09
N CYS A 277 -4.03 13.06 -12.23
CA CYS A 277 -4.34 12.36 -11.00
C CYS A 277 -4.46 13.31 -9.79
N ARG A 278 -5.59 13.20 -9.09
CA ARG A 278 -5.94 14.01 -7.90
C ARG A 278 -5.72 13.28 -6.57
N THR A 279 -5.04 12.15 -6.56
CA THR A 279 -4.75 11.42 -5.32
C THR A 279 -3.84 12.24 -4.43
N GLU A 280 -4.16 12.30 -3.14
CA GLU A 280 -3.42 13.06 -2.15
C GLU A 280 -2.40 12.21 -1.39
N TYR A 281 -2.65 10.90 -1.31
CA TYR A 281 -1.85 9.96 -0.53
C TYR A 281 -1.51 8.72 -1.34
N VAL A 282 -0.22 8.41 -1.47
CA VAL A 282 0.26 7.18 -2.12
C VAL A 282 1.24 6.49 -1.20
N GLU A 283 0.98 5.22 -0.90
CA GLU A 283 1.87 4.37 -0.11
C GLU A 283 2.13 3.05 -0.83
N LEU A 284 3.38 2.87 -1.25
CA LEU A 284 3.86 1.67 -1.92
C LEU A 284 4.89 1.01 -1.00
N ARG A 285 4.50 -0.08 -0.36
CA ARG A 285 5.37 -0.81 0.58
C ARG A 285 6.01 -2.02 -0.08
N ARG A 286 7.30 -2.23 0.16
CA ARG A 286 8.12 -3.28 -0.48
C ARG A 286 7.96 -3.33 -1.99
N ALA A 287 7.81 -2.16 -2.61
CA ALA A 287 7.61 -2.00 -4.03
C ALA A 287 8.93 -2.09 -4.78
N LYS A 288 8.89 -2.56 -6.03
CA LYS A 288 10.05 -2.52 -6.93
C LYS A 288 9.65 -2.05 -8.30
N LEU A 289 9.62 -0.72 -8.46
CA LEU A 289 9.28 -0.07 -9.71
C LEU A 289 10.53 0.18 -10.54
N TYR A 290 10.45 -0.10 -11.83
CA TYR A 290 11.44 0.44 -12.76
C TYR A 290 11.35 1.97 -12.76
N HIS A 291 12.49 2.63 -12.94
CA HIS A 291 12.58 4.08 -12.78
C HIS A 291 11.73 4.85 -13.80
N THR A 292 11.47 4.30 -15.00
CA THR A 292 10.56 4.91 -16.00
C THR A 292 9.11 4.85 -15.51
N HIS A 293 8.68 3.74 -14.90
CA HIS A 293 7.35 3.60 -14.31
C HIS A 293 7.15 4.55 -13.14
N PHE A 294 8.16 4.69 -12.28
CA PHE A 294 8.13 5.68 -11.21
C PHE A 294 8.03 7.11 -11.77
N ASP A 295 8.78 7.45 -12.83
CA ASP A 295 8.70 8.75 -13.49
C ASP A 295 7.31 9.04 -14.06
N LYS A 296 6.73 8.07 -14.77
CA LYS A 296 5.36 8.17 -15.31
C LYS A 296 4.33 8.32 -14.21
N LEU A 297 4.47 7.56 -13.12
CA LEU A 297 3.63 7.68 -11.94
C LEU A 297 3.70 9.08 -11.34
N MET A 298 4.89 9.62 -11.10
CA MET A 298 5.06 10.96 -10.52
C MET A 298 4.54 12.08 -11.43
N LYS A 299 4.70 11.96 -12.74
CA LYS A 299 4.17 12.92 -13.73
C LYS A 299 2.65 12.90 -13.84
N ALA A 300 2.01 11.77 -13.51
CA ALA A 300 0.56 11.66 -13.54
C ALA A 300 -0.11 12.55 -12.47
N PHE A 301 0.54 12.78 -11.33
CA PHE A 301 -0.01 13.61 -10.26
C PHE A 301 0.04 15.10 -10.61
N ILE A 302 -1.04 15.80 -10.26
CA ILE A 302 -1.09 17.26 -10.31
C ILE A 302 -0.24 17.81 -9.15
N PRO A 303 0.82 18.60 -9.41
CA PRO A 303 1.57 19.27 -8.35
C PRO A 303 0.64 20.06 -7.43
N GLY A 304 0.81 19.92 -6.12
CA GLY A 304 -0.11 20.52 -5.14
C GLY A 304 -1.13 19.55 -4.57
N THR A 305 -1.51 18.52 -5.34
CA THR A 305 -2.52 17.55 -4.90
C THR A 305 -1.89 16.40 -4.12
N LEU A 306 -0.81 15.80 -4.61
CA LEU A 306 -0.08 14.76 -3.88
C LEU A 306 0.58 15.38 -2.63
N LYS A 307 0.07 15.02 -1.44
CA LYS A 307 0.55 15.53 -0.14
C LYS A 307 1.50 14.57 0.55
N THR A 308 1.25 13.28 0.42
CA THR A 308 2.05 12.24 1.07
C THR A 308 2.47 11.16 0.08
N LEU A 309 3.76 10.89 0.04
CA LEU A 309 4.33 9.76 -0.69
C LEU A 309 5.11 8.87 0.28
N VAL A 310 4.73 7.60 0.36
CA VAL A 310 5.49 6.57 1.05
C VAL A 310 5.99 5.57 0.01
N TYR A 311 7.30 5.44 -0.10
CA TYR A 311 7.94 4.51 -1.04
C TYR A 311 9.00 3.70 -0.30
N GLU A 312 8.65 2.46 0.05
CA GLU A 312 9.57 1.47 0.62
C GLU A 312 10.01 0.53 -0.50
N VAL A 313 11.28 0.64 -0.92
CA VAL A 313 11.88 -0.25 -1.91
C VAL A 313 12.05 -1.65 -1.31
N GLY A 314 11.59 -2.69 -1.97
CA GLY A 314 11.78 -4.04 -1.47
C GLY A 314 11.43 -5.12 -2.47
N CYS A 315 11.09 -6.31 -1.94
CA CYS A 315 10.93 -7.54 -2.71
C CYS A 315 12.29 -8.08 -3.20
N THR A 316 13.07 -8.63 -2.26
CA THR A 316 14.40 -9.23 -2.48
C THR A 316 14.45 -10.26 -3.62
N TRP A 317 13.31 -10.84 -3.97
CA TRP A 317 13.16 -11.88 -5.00
C TRP A 317 13.07 -11.34 -6.43
N VAL A 318 13.03 -10.02 -6.59
CA VAL A 318 12.88 -9.37 -7.89
C VAL A 318 14.19 -8.76 -8.34
N CYS A 319 14.60 -9.05 -9.57
CA CYS A 319 15.79 -8.49 -10.20
C CYS A 319 15.42 -7.31 -11.11
N VAL A 320 14.97 -6.20 -10.53
CA VAL A 320 14.67 -4.95 -11.24
C VAL A 320 15.64 -3.88 -10.76
N VAL A 321 16.32 -3.20 -11.70
CA VAL A 321 17.26 -2.11 -11.39
C VAL A 321 16.49 -0.88 -10.92
N VAL A 322 16.80 -0.39 -9.72
CA VAL A 322 16.14 0.75 -9.08
C VAL A 322 17.12 1.92 -9.04
N SER A 323 17.06 2.77 -10.06
CA SER A 323 17.90 3.97 -10.10
C SER A 323 17.39 5.06 -9.16
N HIS A 324 17.91 5.10 -7.94
CA HIS A 324 17.55 6.09 -6.92
C HIS A 324 17.75 7.56 -7.35
N PRO A 325 18.83 7.95 -8.05
CA PRO A 325 18.96 9.30 -8.59
C PRO A 325 17.83 9.66 -9.58
N ARG A 326 17.35 8.69 -10.37
CA ARG A 326 16.22 8.91 -11.29
C ARG A 326 14.90 9.05 -10.52
N ILE A 327 14.68 8.25 -9.49
CA ILE A 327 13.51 8.37 -8.60
C ILE A 327 13.41 9.79 -8.03
N LEU A 328 14.51 10.34 -7.49
CA LEU A 328 14.52 11.71 -6.98
C LEU A 328 14.28 12.75 -8.05
N LYS A 329 14.91 12.56 -9.23
CA LYS A 329 14.69 13.44 -10.37
C LYS A 329 13.21 13.48 -10.77
N SER A 330 12.50 12.37 -10.67
CA SER A 330 11.06 12.28 -10.94
C SER A 330 10.19 12.97 -9.89
N LEU A 331 10.70 13.21 -8.68
CA LEU A 331 10.01 13.98 -7.63
C LEU A 331 10.10 15.50 -7.81
N ARG A 332 10.96 16.00 -8.70
CA ARG A 332 11.16 17.45 -8.94
C ARG A 332 9.87 18.26 -9.10
N PRO A 333 8.84 17.80 -9.84
CA PRO A 333 7.58 18.55 -9.95
C PRO A 333 6.87 18.79 -8.62
N HIS A 334 7.17 17.98 -7.60
CA HIS A 334 6.49 17.98 -6.30
C HIS A 334 7.31 18.59 -5.17
N TYR A 335 8.54 19.07 -5.42
CA TYR A 335 9.43 19.67 -4.42
C TYR A 335 8.77 20.79 -3.62
N GLN A 336 7.95 21.61 -4.27
CA GLN A 336 7.28 22.74 -3.63
C GLN A 336 5.92 22.38 -3.03
N THR A 337 5.46 21.14 -3.10
CA THR A 337 4.07 20.81 -2.76
C THR A 337 3.90 19.58 -1.89
N LEU A 338 4.85 18.65 -1.91
CA LEU A 338 4.84 17.47 -1.07
C LEU A 338 5.09 17.86 0.39
N GLU A 339 4.22 17.39 1.29
CA GLU A 339 4.27 17.74 2.72
C GLU A 339 4.86 16.61 3.56
N ARG A 340 4.74 15.35 3.09
CA ARG A 340 5.23 14.15 3.77
C ARG A 340 5.88 13.19 2.79
N LEU A 341 7.09 12.74 3.11
CA LEU A 341 7.86 11.81 2.29
C LEU A 341 8.42 10.69 3.15
N GLU A 342 8.20 9.44 2.76
CA GLU A 342 8.92 8.28 3.29
C GLU A 342 9.72 7.63 2.17
N LEU A 343 11.05 7.56 2.34
CA LEU A 343 11.95 6.78 1.49
C LEU A 343 12.65 5.74 2.36
N SER A 344 12.29 4.47 2.17
CA SER A 344 12.78 3.37 3.01
C SER A 344 13.09 2.16 2.15
N HIS A 345 13.60 1.10 2.79
CA HIS A 345 13.76 -0.21 2.18
C HIS A 345 13.28 -1.34 3.10
N GLU A 346 13.17 -2.55 2.55
CA GLU A 346 12.91 -3.77 3.30
C GLU A 346 14.08 -4.16 4.23
N ASP A 347 13.93 -5.21 5.04
CA ASP A 347 14.90 -5.60 6.08
C ASP A 347 16.30 -6.00 5.56
N ARG A 348 16.48 -6.09 4.25
CA ARG A 348 17.77 -6.29 3.60
C ARG A 348 17.83 -5.40 2.38
N TYR A 349 18.79 -4.48 2.36
CA TYR A 349 19.10 -3.74 1.15
C TYR A 349 20.04 -4.59 0.29
N HIS A 350 19.53 -5.15 -0.81
CA HIS A 350 20.36 -5.89 -1.75
C HIS A 350 20.88 -4.93 -2.82
N GLN A 351 22.17 -4.67 -2.79
CA GLN A 351 22.87 -4.07 -3.92
C GLN A 351 23.18 -5.19 -4.91
N PHE A 352 22.76 -5.05 -6.16
CA PHE A 352 23.28 -5.89 -7.24
C PHE A 352 24.68 -5.39 -7.61
N ASP A 353 25.55 -6.28 -8.08
CA ASP A 353 26.97 -5.96 -8.40
C ASP A 353 27.16 -4.90 -9.50
N ASP A 354 26.10 -4.34 -10.08
CA ASP A 354 26.16 -3.26 -11.04
C ASP A 354 26.07 -1.90 -10.34
N ASP A 355 26.99 -0.99 -10.66
CA ASP A 355 27.08 0.38 -10.10
C ASP A 355 25.78 1.19 -10.30
N THR A 356 24.90 0.74 -11.19
CA THR A 356 23.61 1.37 -11.48
C THR A 356 22.64 1.38 -10.30
N ASP A 357 22.78 0.43 -9.36
CA ASP A 357 21.99 0.33 -8.12
C ASP A 357 22.72 0.91 -6.90
N HIS A 358 23.90 1.51 -7.07
CA HIS A 358 24.60 2.12 -5.95
C HIS A 358 23.83 3.35 -5.43
N LEU A 359 23.41 3.29 -4.17
CA LEU A 359 22.69 4.38 -3.52
C LEU A 359 23.67 5.44 -3.02
N TRP A 360 23.70 6.56 -3.73
CA TRP A 360 24.40 7.77 -3.31
C TRP A 360 23.58 8.57 -2.29
N PRO A 361 24.25 9.33 -1.39
CA PRO A 361 23.62 10.29 -0.49
C PRO A 361 22.64 11.25 -1.18
N ILE A 362 21.54 11.56 -0.49
CA ILE A 362 20.43 12.31 -1.04
C ILE A 362 20.20 13.59 -0.23
N GLN A 363 19.89 14.67 -0.94
CA GLN A 363 19.58 15.97 -0.37
C GLN A 363 18.09 16.26 -0.50
N PHE A 364 17.44 16.60 0.61
CA PHE A 364 16.02 16.96 0.71
C PHE A 364 15.79 18.47 0.83
N THR A 365 16.85 19.28 0.87
CA THR A 365 16.79 20.75 0.94
C THR A 365 15.97 21.40 -0.17
N SER A 366 15.82 20.74 -1.32
CA SER A 366 15.00 21.23 -2.43
C SER A 366 13.49 21.16 -2.13
N PHE A 367 13.05 20.38 -1.14
CA PHE A 367 11.64 20.25 -0.80
C PHE A 367 11.20 21.37 0.16
N THR A 368 10.72 22.48 -0.40
CA THR A 368 10.42 23.70 0.38
C THR A 368 9.14 23.64 1.21
N ASN A 369 8.31 22.61 1.05
CA ASN A 369 7.08 22.41 1.82
C ASN A 369 7.07 21.10 2.62
N LEU A 370 8.19 20.36 2.64
CA LEU A 370 8.29 19.10 3.36
C LEU A 370 8.35 19.34 4.87
N LYS A 371 7.32 18.87 5.58
CA LYS A 371 7.17 19.02 7.03
C LYS A 371 7.57 17.74 7.75
N LYS A 372 7.26 16.58 7.15
CA LYS A 372 7.53 15.28 7.75
C LYS A 372 8.36 14.39 6.82
N LEU A 373 9.45 13.84 7.34
CA LEU A 373 10.33 12.95 6.60
C LEU A 373 10.53 11.66 7.38
N LYS A 374 10.32 10.53 6.71
CA LYS A 374 10.77 9.21 7.16
C LYS A 374 11.83 8.71 6.19
N VAL A 375 13.01 8.40 6.69
CA VAL A 375 14.14 8.08 5.81
C VAL A 375 14.98 6.96 6.42
N ALA A 376 15.33 5.97 5.60
CA ALA A 376 16.31 4.96 5.99
C ALA A 376 17.74 5.52 5.84
N PRO A 377 18.68 5.17 6.73
CA PRO A 377 20.05 5.68 6.73
C PRO A 377 20.78 5.71 5.40
N VAL A 378 20.62 4.67 4.59
CA VAL A 378 21.30 4.56 3.29
C VAL A 378 20.96 5.71 2.33
N TYR A 379 19.81 6.38 2.48
CA TYR A 379 19.46 7.56 1.68
C TYR A 379 20.20 8.83 2.14
N ILE A 380 20.69 8.89 3.38
CA ILE A 380 21.44 10.03 3.92
C ILE A 380 22.94 9.82 3.72
N TRP A 381 23.46 8.65 4.10
CA TRP A 381 24.91 8.38 4.13
C TRP A 381 25.40 7.53 2.96
N GLY A 382 24.51 7.08 2.07
CA GLY A 382 24.81 6.09 1.04
C GLY A 382 24.99 4.69 1.63
N VAL A 383 25.16 3.68 0.77
CA VAL A 383 25.44 2.30 1.23
C VAL A 383 26.74 2.29 2.04
N ASP A 384 27.82 2.84 1.49
CA ASP A 384 29.15 2.80 2.11
C ASP A 384 29.20 3.46 3.49
N GLY A 385 28.50 4.59 3.68
CA GLY A 385 28.44 5.28 4.96
C GLY A 385 27.66 4.53 6.05
N THR A 386 27.04 3.40 5.72
CA THR A 386 26.32 2.53 6.66
C THR A 386 26.94 1.13 6.80
N THR A 387 27.71 0.68 5.81
CA THR A 387 28.22 -0.71 5.74
C THR A 387 29.75 -0.80 5.80
N MET A 388 30.49 0.22 5.34
CA MET A 388 31.94 0.16 5.19
C MET A 388 32.66 0.81 6.38
N GLU A 389 33.45 0.02 7.10
CA GLU A 389 34.17 0.45 8.31
C GLU A 389 35.02 1.72 8.08
N TRP A 390 35.80 1.76 6.99
CA TRP A 390 36.67 2.89 6.67
C TRP A 390 35.89 4.18 6.42
N LYS A 391 34.67 4.07 5.89
CA LYS A 391 33.81 5.23 5.60
C LYS A 391 33.08 5.69 6.85
N ILE A 392 32.67 4.78 7.72
CA ILE A 392 32.03 5.08 9.01
C ILE A 392 32.95 5.89 9.94
N LYS A 393 34.27 5.70 9.82
CA LYS A 393 35.28 6.46 10.54
C LYS A 393 35.54 7.85 9.96
N ASP A 394 34.91 8.21 8.84
CA ASP A 394 35.04 9.51 8.20
C ASP A 394 34.19 10.57 8.93
N PRO A 395 34.80 11.58 9.58
CA PRO A 395 34.06 12.61 10.32
C PRO A 395 33.10 13.43 9.45
N SER A 396 33.29 13.45 8.12
CA SER A 396 32.41 14.18 7.22
C SER A 396 30.97 13.63 7.22
N LEU A 397 30.77 12.35 7.58
CA LEU A 397 29.43 11.74 7.65
C LEU A 397 28.53 12.40 8.70
N ILE A 398 29.10 13.00 9.75
CA ILE A 398 28.34 13.60 10.86
C ILE A 398 27.53 14.81 10.38
N GLY A 399 28.09 15.63 9.48
CA GLY A 399 27.42 16.81 8.93
C GLY A 399 26.34 16.48 7.89
N MET A 400 26.41 15.32 7.25
CA MET A 400 25.55 14.98 6.12
C MET A 400 24.06 14.95 6.46
N LEU A 401 23.69 14.47 7.66
CA LEU A 401 22.29 14.47 8.09
C LEU A 401 21.74 15.89 8.15
N ARG A 402 22.48 16.81 8.79
CA ARG A 402 22.11 18.22 8.88
C ARG A 402 21.97 18.82 7.48
N ASP A 403 22.98 18.63 6.64
CA ASP A 403 23.04 19.28 5.33
C ASP A 403 21.96 18.74 4.37
N ALA A 404 21.52 17.50 4.56
CA ALA A 404 20.48 16.86 3.75
C ALA A 404 19.05 17.38 4.02
N LEU A 405 18.75 17.94 5.19
CA LEU A 405 17.37 18.18 5.61
C LEU A 405 16.86 19.58 5.20
N PRO A 406 15.56 19.74 4.87
CA PRO A 406 14.98 21.06 4.65
C PRO A 406 14.67 21.77 5.97
N PRO A 407 14.72 23.12 6.00
CA PRO A 407 14.46 23.90 7.22
C PRO A 407 12.99 23.87 7.67
N THR A 408 12.06 23.42 6.82
CA THR A 408 10.63 23.35 7.09
C THR A 408 10.20 22.12 7.90
N LEU A 409 11.14 21.23 8.22
CA LEU A 409 10.86 19.96 8.85
C LEU A 409 10.42 20.15 10.32
N ASP A 410 9.26 19.59 10.68
CA ASP A 410 8.77 19.52 12.06
C ASP A 410 8.93 18.12 12.69
N GLU A 411 9.07 17.10 11.84
CA GLU A 411 9.11 15.69 12.20
C GLU A 411 10.11 14.93 11.31
N LEU A 412 11.10 14.28 11.95
CA LEU A 412 12.06 13.40 11.30
C LEU A 412 12.02 12.01 11.91
N TRP A 413 11.89 10.99 11.06
CA TRP A 413 12.10 9.61 11.43
C TRP A 413 13.32 9.06 10.72
N ILE A 414 14.23 8.45 11.48
CA ILE A 414 15.25 7.57 10.94
C ILE A 414 14.72 6.15 11.09
N THR A 415 14.31 5.56 9.97
CA THR A 415 13.78 4.19 9.95
C THR A 415 14.91 3.18 9.76
N ARG A 416 14.70 1.90 10.11
CA ARG A 416 15.62 0.81 9.72
C ARG A 416 17.06 0.98 10.24
N VAL A 417 17.26 1.58 11.42
CA VAL A 417 18.62 1.98 11.89
C VAL A 417 19.60 0.84 12.14
N ASN A 418 19.13 -0.37 12.42
CA ASN A 418 19.98 -1.55 12.66
C ASN A 418 19.61 -2.71 11.73
N THR A 419 19.52 -2.39 10.44
CA THR A 419 19.17 -3.37 9.40
C THR A 419 20.33 -4.32 9.10
N HIS A 420 20.02 -5.52 8.59
CA HIS A 420 21.03 -6.48 8.15
C HIS A 420 21.98 -5.84 7.12
N GLY A 421 23.28 -6.03 7.33
CA GLY A 421 24.34 -5.52 6.46
C GLY A 421 24.95 -4.20 6.91
N TYR A 422 24.31 -3.47 7.85
CA TYR A 422 24.95 -2.30 8.45
C TYR A 422 26.10 -2.73 9.37
N HIS A 423 27.13 -1.90 9.40
CA HIS A 423 28.25 -2.13 10.30
C HIS A 423 27.81 -1.94 11.75
N PRO A 424 28.25 -2.78 12.71
CA PRO A 424 27.82 -2.69 14.11
C PRO A 424 28.06 -1.33 14.76
N GLU A 425 29.18 -0.67 14.43
CA GLU A 425 29.55 0.63 15.00
C GLU A 425 28.82 1.83 14.37
N TYR A 426 28.10 1.65 13.26
CA TYR A 426 27.47 2.75 12.51
C TYR A 426 26.58 3.65 13.40
N ILE A 427 25.83 3.05 14.33
CA ILE A 427 24.91 3.81 15.19
C ILE A 427 25.69 4.74 16.12
N SER A 428 26.69 4.22 16.83
CA SER A 428 27.48 4.99 17.79
C SER A 428 28.48 5.94 17.11
N ALA A 429 29.06 5.55 15.98
CA ALA A 429 30.09 6.34 15.30
C ALA A 429 29.52 7.43 14.37
N VAL A 430 28.32 7.23 13.81
CA VAL A 430 27.76 8.12 12.79
C VAL A 430 26.38 8.64 13.18
N LEU A 431 25.39 7.75 13.39
CA LEU A 431 24.00 8.17 13.59
C LEU A 431 23.84 9.08 14.81
N ILE A 432 24.33 8.64 15.98
CA ILE A 432 24.19 9.40 17.24
C ILE A 432 24.93 10.74 17.16
N PRO A 433 26.22 10.80 16.76
CA PRO A 433 26.91 12.08 16.56
C PRO A 433 26.21 13.01 15.56
N ALA A 434 25.66 12.47 14.46
CA ALA A 434 24.92 13.26 13.47
C ALA A 434 23.63 13.85 14.07
N LEU A 435 22.96 13.12 14.95
CA LEU A 435 21.79 13.61 15.69
C LEU A 435 22.16 14.73 16.67
N TYR A 436 23.29 14.61 17.40
CA TYR A 436 23.80 15.71 18.23
C TYR A 436 24.06 16.96 17.38
N SER A 437 24.80 16.82 16.28
CA SER A 437 25.10 17.91 15.34
C SER A 437 23.82 18.59 14.82
N LEU A 438 22.79 17.80 14.49
CA LEU A 438 21.48 18.32 14.05
C LEU A 438 20.81 19.20 15.13
N VAL A 439 20.83 18.75 16.40
CA VAL A 439 20.22 19.47 17.53
C VAL A 439 21.02 20.71 17.92
N GLU A 440 22.35 20.64 17.87
CA GLU A 440 23.23 21.78 18.14
C GLU A 440 23.00 22.93 17.14
N HIS A 441 22.64 22.61 15.89
CA HIS A 441 22.32 23.56 14.83
C HIS A 441 20.81 23.76 14.63
N ARG A 442 20.04 23.71 15.73
CA ARG A 442 18.56 23.82 15.72
C ARG A 442 18.06 25.09 15.02
N GLU A 443 18.83 26.18 15.00
CA GLU A 443 18.49 27.41 14.28
C GLU A 443 18.24 27.19 12.79
N SER A 444 18.85 26.15 12.20
CA SER A 444 18.63 25.74 10.81
C SER A 444 17.33 24.94 10.61
N PHE A 445 16.76 24.41 11.69
CA PHE A 445 15.53 23.60 11.71
C PHE A 445 14.55 24.11 12.77
N PRO A 446 14.09 25.37 12.69
CA PRO A 446 13.35 26.02 13.77
C PRO A 446 12.00 25.35 14.07
N LEU A 447 11.46 24.57 13.13
CA LEU A 447 10.18 23.88 13.28
C LEU A 447 10.32 22.46 13.86
N LEU A 448 11.53 21.91 13.93
CA LEU A 448 11.78 20.53 14.33
C LEU A 448 11.43 20.32 15.81
N LYS A 449 10.44 19.47 16.06
CA LYS A 449 9.93 19.14 17.39
C LYS A 449 10.01 17.67 17.72
N ASN A 450 9.96 16.81 16.71
CA ASN A 450 9.87 15.37 16.92
C ASN A 450 10.95 14.64 16.13
N LEU A 451 11.73 13.83 16.85
CA LEU A 451 12.65 12.85 16.28
C LEU A 451 12.11 11.45 16.58
N TYR A 452 12.23 10.56 15.61
CA TYR A 452 11.83 9.16 15.75
C TYR A 452 12.96 8.25 15.29
N ILE A 453 13.22 7.19 16.05
CA ILE A 453 14.17 6.15 15.68
C ILE A 453 13.43 4.83 15.66
N ALA A 454 13.39 4.19 14.48
CA ALA A 454 12.76 2.89 14.31
C ALA A 454 13.80 1.79 14.07
N PHE A 455 13.82 0.78 14.94
CA PHE A 455 14.83 -0.29 14.95
C PHE A 455 14.21 -1.67 15.17
N ASN A 456 15.01 -2.72 15.01
CA ASN A 456 14.65 -4.13 15.13
C ASN A 456 15.43 -4.74 16.32
N SER A 457 14.76 -5.17 17.40
CA SER A 457 15.44 -5.73 18.58
C SER A 457 16.16 -7.06 18.33
N ASN A 458 15.79 -7.82 17.31
CA ASN A 458 16.45 -9.10 16.99
C ASN A 458 17.88 -8.92 16.43
N MET A 459 18.31 -7.69 16.19
CA MET A 459 19.55 -7.34 15.47
C MET A 459 20.60 -6.76 16.41
N GLY A 460 21.26 -7.64 17.16
CA GLY A 460 22.51 -7.35 17.87
C GLY A 460 22.36 -6.79 19.28
N GLU A 461 23.48 -6.34 19.82
CA GLU A 461 23.59 -5.72 21.14
C GLU A 461 22.99 -4.30 21.09
N LEU A 462 22.20 -3.96 22.11
CA LEU A 462 21.51 -2.69 22.22
C LEU A 462 22.26 -1.70 23.12
N ASP A 463 23.58 -1.82 23.22
CA ASP A 463 24.44 -1.01 24.08
C ASP A 463 24.30 0.50 23.79
N TRP A 464 24.05 0.85 22.54
CA TRP A 464 23.80 2.22 22.07
C TRP A 464 22.49 2.84 22.61
N LEU A 465 21.60 2.07 23.25
CA LEU A 465 20.38 2.61 23.86
C LEU A 465 20.68 3.61 24.98
N ASN A 466 21.77 3.40 25.73
CA ASN A 466 22.20 4.34 26.75
C ASN A 466 22.63 5.67 26.13
N ASP A 467 23.37 5.62 25.02
CA ASP A 467 23.78 6.80 24.27
C ASP A 467 22.57 7.52 23.67
N ILE A 468 21.58 6.77 23.17
CA ILE A 468 20.31 7.31 22.67
C ILE A 468 19.48 7.95 23.78
N HIS A 469 19.47 7.38 24.99
CA HIS A 469 18.81 7.98 26.14
C HIS A 469 19.50 9.28 26.57
N ALA A 470 20.84 9.30 26.62
CA ALA A 470 21.62 10.50 26.88
C ALA A 470 21.33 11.59 25.83
N PHE A 471 21.30 11.22 24.55
CA PHE A 471 20.92 12.11 23.46
C PHE A 471 19.48 12.61 23.60
N ALA A 472 18.52 11.76 23.95
CA ALA A 472 17.13 12.16 24.15
C ALA A 472 16.99 13.23 25.24
N THR A 473 17.75 13.08 26.33
CA THR A 473 17.79 14.04 27.43
C THR A 473 18.38 15.38 26.97
N PHE A 474 19.48 15.33 26.20
CA PHE A 474 20.08 16.51 25.58
C PHE A 474 19.11 17.22 24.62
N ALA A 475 18.49 16.50 23.69
CA ALA A 475 17.55 17.03 22.71
C ALA A 475 16.33 17.69 23.37
N ARG A 476 15.88 17.17 24.52
CA ARG A 476 14.78 17.75 25.29
C ARG A 476 15.10 19.16 25.80
N CYS A 477 16.35 19.46 26.16
CA CYS A 477 16.77 20.81 26.55
C CYS A 477 16.59 21.84 25.42
N TYR A 478 16.58 21.36 24.17
CA TYR A 478 16.31 22.16 22.98
C TYR A 478 14.84 22.13 22.57
N GLY A 479 13.94 21.47 23.32
CA GLY A 479 12.52 21.35 22.97
C GLY A 479 12.22 20.33 21.87
N ILE A 480 13.10 19.35 21.68
CA ILE A 480 12.92 18.23 20.74
C ILE A 480 12.58 16.97 21.54
N THR A 481 11.52 16.27 21.14
CA THR A 481 11.14 14.98 21.73
C THR A 481 11.64 13.85 20.86
N LEU A 482 12.48 12.97 21.44
CA LEU A 482 12.89 11.73 20.80
C LEU A 482 11.94 10.59 21.17
N ARG A 483 11.44 9.87 20.16
CA ARG A 483 10.63 8.66 20.34
C ARG A 483 11.27 7.45 19.67
N ALA A 484 11.21 6.31 20.35
CA ALA A 484 11.67 5.04 19.82
C ALA A 484 10.48 4.20 19.34
N LYS A 485 10.67 3.47 18.23
CA LYS A 485 9.72 2.48 17.71
C LYS A 485 10.41 1.17 17.40
N LEU A 486 9.92 0.10 17.99
CA LEU A 486 10.41 -1.25 17.73
C LEU A 486 9.62 -1.88 16.56
N THR A 487 10.30 -2.53 15.61
CA THR A 487 9.73 -2.90 14.29
C THR A 487 9.58 -4.41 14.02
N ASP A 488 9.92 -5.29 14.97
CA ASP A 488 10.37 -6.66 14.66
C ASP A 488 9.59 -7.83 15.27
N LYS A 489 8.38 -7.61 15.81
CA LYS A 489 7.57 -8.72 16.33
C LYS A 489 6.95 -9.50 15.18
N VAL A 490 7.48 -10.71 14.99
CA VAL A 490 6.92 -11.73 14.09
C VAL A 490 5.47 -12.00 14.48
N GLY A 491 4.55 -11.83 13.53
CA GLY A 491 3.14 -12.23 13.67
C GLY A 491 2.14 -11.08 13.79
N LEU A 492 2.58 -9.83 13.96
CA LEU A 492 1.70 -8.66 13.85
C LEU A 492 1.90 -7.96 12.50
N GLU A 493 0.81 -7.43 11.97
CA GLU A 493 0.83 -6.62 10.76
C GLU A 493 1.07 -5.15 11.13
N ARG A 494 1.97 -4.50 10.38
CA ARG A 494 2.22 -3.05 10.43
C ARG A 494 0.98 -2.32 9.92
N GLY A 495 0.37 -1.46 10.73
CA GLY A 495 -0.72 -0.60 10.25
C GLY A 495 -0.31 0.27 9.06
N TRP A 496 -1.28 0.75 8.28
CA TRP A 496 -1.08 1.54 7.06
C TRP A 496 -1.28 3.04 7.33
N GLY A 497 -0.87 3.89 6.39
CA GLY A 497 -0.90 5.33 6.58
C GLY A 497 0.36 5.85 7.27
N TRP A 498 0.52 7.18 7.27
CA TRP A 498 1.70 7.83 7.87
C TRP A 498 1.87 7.48 9.35
N ASP A 499 0.79 7.52 10.12
CA ASP A 499 0.80 7.19 11.54
C ASP A 499 0.53 5.70 11.83
N GLU A 500 0.46 4.88 10.76
CA GLU A 500 0.17 3.44 10.84
C GLU A 500 -1.17 3.13 11.54
N SER A 501 -2.15 4.02 11.41
CA SER A 501 -3.49 3.91 12.02
C SER A 501 -4.56 3.34 11.09
N VAL A 502 -4.27 3.23 9.78
CA VAL A 502 -5.20 2.66 8.80
C VAL A 502 -5.13 1.14 8.84
N GLN A 503 -6.30 0.51 8.93
CA GLN A 503 -6.44 -0.94 8.96
C GLN A 503 -7.10 -1.43 7.68
N TRP A 504 -6.48 -2.42 7.05
CA TRP A 504 -7.02 -3.17 5.92
C TRP A 504 -7.30 -4.61 6.34
N GLU A 505 -7.88 -5.41 5.45
CA GLU A 505 -7.83 -6.86 5.63
C GLU A 505 -6.37 -7.33 5.61
N THR A 506 -6.11 -8.45 6.28
CA THR A 506 -4.73 -8.81 6.60
C THR A 506 -3.86 -8.94 5.36
N CYS A 507 -2.78 -8.17 5.33
CA CYS A 507 -1.77 -8.25 4.30
C CYS A 507 -0.63 -9.16 4.77
N ASN A 508 -0.54 -10.36 4.17
CA ASN A 508 0.48 -11.33 4.54
C ASN A 508 1.90 -10.72 4.39
N GLN A 509 2.70 -10.84 5.45
CA GLN A 509 4.08 -10.37 5.51
C GLN A 509 4.29 -8.85 5.42
N ASN A 510 3.24 -8.04 5.52
CA ASN A 510 3.37 -6.64 5.93
C ASN A 510 3.74 -6.59 7.43
N SER A 511 4.83 -7.30 7.76
CA SER A 511 5.31 -7.52 9.10
C SER A 511 5.84 -6.21 9.62
N GLY A 512 5.35 -5.84 10.79
CA GLY A 512 5.86 -4.76 11.60
C GLY A 512 5.08 -4.72 12.89
N ASN A 513 5.32 -3.71 13.69
CA ASN A 513 4.83 -3.70 15.06
C ASN A 513 3.82 -2.60 15.31
N ASN A 514 2.78 -2.96 16.05
CA ASN A 514 1.91 -2.01 16.73
C ASN A 514 2.46 -1.63 18.12
N PHE A 515 3.78 -1.67 18.30
CA PHE A 515 4.34 -1.21 19.55
C PHE A 515 4.06 0.27 19.75
N PRO A 516 3.74 0.67 20.99
CA PRO A 516 3.58 2.07 21.31
C PRO A 516 4.89 2.79 21.00
N LEU A 517 4.76 4.05 20.60
CA LEU A 517 5.89 4.95 20.54
C LEU A 517 6.36 5.24 21.97
N ILE A 518 7.63 4.98 22.24
CA ILE A 518 8.24 5.17 23.55
C ILE A 518 8.88 6.55 23.59
N VAL A 519 8.57 7.38 24.58
CA VAL A 519 9.26 8.67 24.77
C VAL A 519 10.57 8.40 25.51
N VAL A 520 11.69 8.40 24.78
CA VAL A 520 12.96 7.85 25.28
C VAL A 520 13.42 8.51 26.58
N ALA A 521 13.29 9.84 26.70
CA ALA A 521 13.75 10.59 27.87
C ALA A 521 12.85 10.45 29.12
N GLU A 522 11.72 9.74 29.03
CA GLU A 522 10.82 9.44 30.16
C GLU A 522 11.05 8.03 30.71
N GLU A 523 11.74 7.17 29.97
CA GLU A 523 12.02 5.81 30.39
C GLU A 523 13.27 5.77 31.29
N LYS A 524 13.14 5.19 32.48
CA LYS A 524 14.27 5.02 33.41
C LYS A 524 15.27 3.99 32.92
N ASP A 525 14.76 2.93 32.31
CA ASP A 525 15.54 1.84 31.73
C ASP A 525 14.91 1.43 30.40
N MET A 526 15.49 1.92 29.31
CA MET A 526 15.04 1.60 27.95
C MET A 526 15.12 0.11 27.65
N HIS A 527 16.10 -0.60 28.21
CA HIS A 527 16.27 -2.03 27.99
C HIS A 527 15.12 -2.81 28.65
N GLU A 528 14.81 -2.51 29.91
CA GLU A 528 13.68 -3.10 30.63
C GLU A 528 12.35 -2.82 29.91
N THR A 529 12.11 -1.58 29.48
CA THR A 529 10.88 -1.21 28.75
C THR A 529 10.75 -1.99 27.44
N LEU A 530 11.83 -2.15 26.68
CA LEU A 530 11.82 -2.93 25.43
C LEU A 530 11.57 -4.42 25.70
N MET A 531 12.20 -4.99 26.74
CA MET A 531 11.97 -6.38 27.14
C MET A 531 10.52 -6.61 27.57
N ASN A 532 9.92 -5.67 28.30
CA ASN A 532 8.50 -5.72 28.69
C ASN A 532 7.54 -5.65 27.49
N LEU A 533 7.94 -4.95 26.43
CA LEU A 533 7.21 -4.97 25.16
C LEU A 533 7.43 -6.29 24.39
N GLY A 534 8.42 -7.10 24.77
CA GLY A 534 8.72 -8.38 24.15
C GLY A 534 9.79 -8.31 23.07
N ALA A 535 10.69 -7.33 23.17
CA ALA A 535 11.95 -7.33 22.45
C ALA A 535 12.75 -8.60 22.77
N LYS A 536 13.41 -9.18 21.77
CA LYS A 536 14.33 -10.31 21.99
C LYS A 536 15.75 -9.78 22.04
N VAL A 537 16.16 -9.29 23.20
CA VAL A 537 17.57 -8.91 23.39
C VAL A 537 18.37 -10.19 23.60
N LYS A 538 19.44 -10.38 22.82
CA LYS A 538 20.38 -11.48 23.06
C LYS A 538 21.07 -11.21 24.39
N ASP A 539 20.85 -12.07 25.37
CA ASP A 539 21.60 -12.05 26.63
C ASP A 539 23.07 -12.37 26.32
N ARG A 540 23.98 -11.44 26.63
CA ARG A 540 25.44 -11.60 26.43
C ARG A 540 26.01 -12.87 27.08
N ASP A 541 25.33 -13.39 28.11
CA ASP A 541 25.81 -14.51 28.93
C ASP A 541 25.26 -15.89 28.52
N ARG A 542 24.56 -15.98 27.38
CA ARG A 542 24.03 -17.26 26.86
C ARG A 542 24.41 -17.50 25.40
N GLU A 543 25.70 -17.57 25.11
CA GLU A 543 26.19 -18.26 23.91
C GLU A 543 26.75 -19.63 24.29
N ASP A 544 25.98 -20.67 24.00
CA ASP A 544 26.46 -21.82 23.26
C ASP A 544 25.27 -22.73 22.91
N ILE A 545 25.34 -23.34 21.73
CA ILE A 545 24.33 -24.20 21.08
C ILE A 545 23.32 -23.41 20.22
N TYR A 546 23.76 -22.98 19.04
CA TYR A 546 22.86 -23.01 17.88
C TYR A 546 23.50 -23.68 16.67
N HIS A 547 22.77 -24.68 16.17
CA HIS A 547 23.01 -25.50 15.00
C HIS A 547 23.10 -24.66 13.71
N PRO A 548 23.96 -25.05 12.74
CA PRO A 548 23.97 -24.45 11.41
C PRO A 548 22.70 -24.85 10.68
N SER A 549 21.74 -23.92 10.57
CA SER A 549 20.62 -24.09 9.65
C SER A 549 21.12 -23.78 8.25
N VAL A 550 21.12 -24.82 7.41
CA VAL A 550 21.46 -24.80 6.00
C VAL A 550 20.60 -23.76 5.27
N LEU A 551 21.19 -22.62 4.90
CA LEU A 551 20.66 -21.72 3.89
C LEU A 551 21.01 -22.30 2.51
N LEU A 552 20.10 -23.08 1.94
CA LEU A 552 20.12 -23.35 0.50
C LEU A 552 19.74 -22.06 -0.23
N ILE A 553 20.76 -21.28 -0.59
CA ILE A 553 20.66 -20.24 -1.61
C ILE A 553 20.60 -20.97 -2.95
N PRO A 554 19.58 -20.76 -3.81
CA PRO A 554 19.68 -21.21 -5.18
C PRO A 554 20.80 -20.42 -5.84
N HIS A 555 21.82 -21.11 -6.34
CA HIS A 555 22.75 -20.53 -7.29
C HIS A 555 21.93 -19.96 -8.46
N VAL A 556 21.73 -18.64 -8.47
CA VAL A 556 21.14 -17.95 -9.62
C VAL A 556 22.14 -18.08 -10.76
N SER A 557 21.79 -18.95 -11.71
CA SER A 557 22.55 -19.19 -12.93
C SER A 557 22.75 -17.86 -13.66
N ARG A 558 24.02 -17.49 -13.83
CA ARG A 558 24.52 -16.33 -14.58
C ARG A 558 23.70 -16.11 -15.86
N CYS A 559 23.05 -14.96 -15.98
CA CYS A 559 22.62 -14.43 -17.27
C CYS A 559 23.87 -14.34 -18.17
N ARG A 560 23.92 -15.14 -19.24
CA ARG A 560 24.98 -15.03 -20.25
C ARG A 560 24.80 -13.71 -21.01
N PRO A 561 25.85 -12.93 -21.24
CA PRO A 561 25.76 -11.81 -22.16
C PRO A 561 25.55 -12.33 -23.58
N THR A 562 24.53 -11.81 -24.25
CA THR A 562 24.23 -12.06 -25.66
C THR A 562 25.38 -11.48 -26.49
N LEU A 563 26.17 -12.34 -27.13
CA LEU A 563 27.18 -11.94 -28.12
C LEU A 563 26.45 -11.35 -29.34
N ILE A 564 26.57 -10.04 -29.53
CA ILE A 564 26.17 -9.38 -30.77
C ILE A 564 27.20 -9.77 -31.84
N SER A 565 26.77 -10.60 -32.79
CA SER A 565 27.54 -10.92 -33.99
C SER A 565 27.59 -9.71 -34.92
N ASN A 566 28.77 -9.12 -35.09
CA ASN A 566 29.04 -8.20 -36.19
C ASN A 566 29.20 -9.00 -37.49
N SER A 567 28.24 -8.82 -38.41
CA SER A 567 28.40 -9.08 -39.85
C SER A 567 27.87 -7.84 -40.57
N LEU A 568 28.78 -6.97 -41.02
CA LEU A 568 29.30 -6.86 -42.39
C LEU A 568 28.50 -5.87 -43.24
N LEU A 569 29.19 -4.81 -43.67
CA LEU A 569 29.03 -4.11 -44.95
C LEU A 569 30.35 -3.38 -45.27
N PRO A 570 30.74 -3.20 -46.54
CA PRO A 570 30.42 -3.96 -47.76
C PRO A 570 31.47 -5.02 -48.10
#